data_AF-A0A8S2T7V5-F1
#
_entry.id   AF-A0A8S2T7V5-F1
#
_cell.length_a   1.000
_cell.length_b   1.000
_cell.length_c   1.000
_cell.angle_alpha   90.00
_cell.angle_beta   90.00
_cell.angle_gamma   90.00
#
_symmetry.space_group_name_H-M   'P 1'
#
loop_
_entity.id
_entity.type
_entity.pdbx_description
1 polymer ?
#
loop_
_entity_poly.entity_id
_entity_poly.type
_entity_poly.pdbx_seq_one_letter_code
_entity_poly.pdbx_strand_id
1 'polypeptide(L)'
;MRILALIAVLVGLAIQLNVEVEGLAIEKSRSPMSSWQSSSIRTVELPNFMKVDPKYRVDCNPDIDEYRSFCVLNLSKNSTLTTSDESCTSRGCTRDTNVESGIPTCYIPTEKGGYSVTDGPTQLSSAMTQYTLTRLSTKPAHFRSSFINPSSAARATQFSMFGHDIENLKVQVSVSGPQMIRMTIRNADSQRYEVPVPIRWNPSAPTTSGPAKIEFEMTKTTNQQVGFRVKRTDSGSILFDTTLFANGFIYDDQFLQIITTIPSRNAYGFGENTHPSFRHELNKSNRYGIFARDQPPQGFNENLYGTHPFYMVIEPNGEAFGVFIFNSNAQDYKFDEFGEDKAMFTYRTIGGILDVFVFSGPTPELVIRQYQSIIGNPYLP
;
A
#
# COMPACT_ATOMS: atom_id res chain seq x y z
N MET A 1 -32.85 -28.96 43.80
CA MET A 1 -34.07 -28.94 42.97
C MET A 1 -35.18 -29.57 43.80
N ARG A 2 -36.11 -28.75 44.33
CA ARG A 2 -37.24 -29.08 45.23
C ARG A 2 -36.78 -29.62 46.61
N ILE A 3 -37.09 -29.00 47.75
CA ILE A 3 -38.40 -28.86 48.41
C ILE A 3 -38.25 -27.80 49.53
N LEU A 4 -39.36 -27.13 49.87
CA LEU A 4 -39.62 -26.14 50.94
C LEU A 4 -39.46 -24.66 50.57
N ALA A 5 -40.56 -24.15 50.02
CA ALA A 5 -40.93 -22.75 50.03
C ALA A 5 -41.80 -22.43 51.26
N LEU A 6 -41.90 -21.13 51.57
CA LEU A 6 -42.79 -20.44 52.52
C LEU A 6 -42.44 -20.52 54.02
N ILE A 7 -41.94 -19.39 54.56
CA ILE A 7 -42.62 -18.54 55.55
C ILE A 7 -41.76 -17.28 55.81
N ALA A 8 -42.41 -16.13 55.99
CA ALA A 8 -41.92 -14.84 56.49
C ALA A 8 -41.30 -13.84 55.48
N VAL A 9 -42.19 -13.21 54.70
CA VAL A 9 -42.13 -11.76 54.46
C VAL A 9 -42.83 -11.08 55.64
N LEU A 10 -42.30 -9.92 56.08
CA LEU A 10 -42.72 -9.05 57.20
C LEU A 10 -41.98 -9.27 58.52
N VAL A 11 -40.79 -8.66 58.66
CA VAL A 11 -40.47 -7.59 59.63
C VAL A 11 -39.12 -7.01 59.20
N GLY A 12 -39.07 -5.69 58.99
CA GLY A 12 -37.84 -4.98 58.65
C GLY A 12 -36.85 -4.99 59.82
N LEU A 13 -35.77 -5.75 59.68
CA LEU A 13 -34.51 -5.57 60.39
C LEU A 13 -33.37 -5.92 59.44
N ALA A 14 -32.72 -4.90 58.89
CA ALA A 14 -31.45 -5.06 58.19
C ALA A 14 -30.37 -5.35 59.25
N ILE A 15 -30.04 -6.62 59.45
CA ILE A 15 -28.88 -7.03 60.23
C ILE A 15 -27.68 -6.95 59.27
N GLN A 16 -26.81 -5.96 59.48
CA GLN A 16 -25.47 -5.90 58.88
C GLN A 16 -24.62 -7.02 59.49
N LEU A 17 -24.49 -8.13 58.77
CA LEU A 17 -23.44 -9.11 59.00
C LEU A 17 -22.22 -8.70 58.17
N ASN A 18 -21.26 -8.05 58.83
CA ASN A 18 -19.91 -7.87 58.30
C ASN A 18 -19.23 -9.25 58.30
N VAL A 19 -19.11 -9.85 57.12
CA VAL A 19 -18.19 -10.95 56.87
C VAL A 19 -17.00 -10.37 56.14
N GLU A 20 -15.92 -10.14 56.89
CA GLU A 20 -14.60 -9.79 56.37
C GLU A 20 -13.98 -11.07 55.79
N VAL A 21 -13.91 -11.16 54.46
CA VAL A 21 -13.06 -12.14 53.78
C VAL A 21 -11.93 -11.36 53.14
N GLU A 22 -10.82 -11.29 53.86
CA GLU A 22 -9.54 -10.90 53.30
C GLU A 22 -9.12 -11.92 52.23
N GLY A 23 -8.65 -11.42 51.08
CA GLY A 23 -7.86 -12.22 50.15
C GLY A 23 -8.39 -12.23 48.72
N LEU A 24 -7.56 -11.70 47.81
CA LEU A 24 -7.63 -11.75 46.35
C LEU A 24 -8.56 -10.71 45.69
N ALA A 25 -8.29 -9.43 45.99
CA ALA A 25 -8.50 -8.38 45.00
C ALA A 25 -7.52 -8.60 43.84
N ILE A 26 -7.97 -9.30 42.79
CA ILE A 26 -7.35 -9.14 41.48
C ILE A 26 -7.72 -7.73 41.04
N GLU A 27 -6.77 -6.79 41.13
CA GLU A 27 -6.86 -5.50 40.47
C GLU A 27 -7.15 -5.76 38.99
N LYS A 28 -8.42 -5.65 38.61
CA LYS A 28 -8.79 -5.44 37.22
C LYS A 28 -8.28 -4.05 36.90
N SER A 29 -7.01 -3.96 36.49
CA SER A 29 -6.47 -2.74 35.94
C SER A 29 -7.36 -2.40 34.74
N ARG A 30 -8.25 -1.42 34.92
CA ARG A 30 -8.91 -0.75 33.81
C ARG A 30 -7.81 0.05 33.13
N SER A 31 -7.09 -0.62 32.23
CA SER A 31 -6.36 0.09 31.20
C SER A 31 -7.40 0.89 30.40
N PRO A 32 -7.31 2.21 30.32
CA PRO A 32 -8.07 2.95 29.32
C PRO A 32 -7.46 2.54 27.98
N MET A 33 -8.11 1.62 27.26
CA MET A 33 -7.59 1.18 25.97
C MET A 33 -7.84 2.29 24.94
N SER A 34 -6.74 2.98 24.69
CA SER A 34 -6.34 3.76 23.53
C SER A 34 -7.48 4.23 22.61
N SER A 35 -7.73 5.54 22.64
CA SER A 35 -7.93 6.30 21.40
C SER A 35 -6.95 5.80 20.34
N TRP A 36 -7.26 5.80 19.03
CA TRP A 36 -6.25 5.63 17.98
C TRP A 36 -5.00 6.46 18.33
N GLN A 37 -4.01 5.82 18.94
CA GLN A 37 -2.88 6.47 19.56
C GLN A 37 -1.83 6.45 18.49
N SER A 38 -1.46 7.64 18.02
CA SER A 38 -0.19 7.96 17.36
C SER A 38 0.86 6.84 17.54
N SER A 39 0.89 5.88 16.62
CA SER A 39 1.94 4.86 16.64
C SER A 39 3.24 5.59 16.33
N SER A 40 4.23 5.50 17.21
CA SER A 40 5.58 5.96 16.91
C SER A 40 6.03 5.33 15.60
N ILE A 41 6.60 6.13 14.69
CA ILE A 41 7.03 5.65 13.39
C ILE A 41 8.07 4.55 13.59
N ARG A 42 7.77 3.35 13.09
CA ARG A 42 8.57 2.16 13.38
C ARG A 42 9.73 2.06 12.40
N THR A 43 10.96 2.08 12.91
CA THR A 43 12.15 1.85 12.08
C THR A 43 12.23 0.36 11.70
N VAL A 44 12.45 0.08 10.42
CA VAL A 44 12.60 -1.27 9.86
C VAL A 44 13.92 -1.33 9.11
N GLU A 45 14.77 -2.28 9.46
CA GLU A 45 15.98 -2.54 8.72
C GLU A 45 15.68 -3.44 7.51
N LEU A 46 16.19 -3.06 6.33
CA LEU A 46 16.07 -3.89 5.14
C LEU A 46 16.86 -5.20 5.35
N PRO A 47 16.23 -6.37 5.15
CA PRO A 47 16.92 -7.66 5.23
C PRO A 47 18.11 -7.72 4.27
N ASN A 48 19.18 -8.42 4.65
CA ASN A 48 20.38 -8.50 3.81
C ASN A 48 20.11 -9.10 2.43
N PHE A 49 19.22 -10.10 2.32
CA PHE A 49 18.89 -10.68 1.03
C PHE A 49 18.31 -9.65 0.05
N MET A 50 17.54 -8.66 0.54
CA MET A 50 16.99 -7.57 -0.30
C MET A 50 18.09 -6.68 -0.87
N LYS A 51 19.19 -6.51 -0.12
CA LYS A 51 20.31 -5.64 -0.51
C LYS A 51 21.24 -6.33 -1.52
N VAL A 52 21.33 -7.65 -1.46
CA VAL A 52 22.33 -8.44 -2.19
C VAL A 52 21.73 -9.11 -3.42
N ASP A 53 20.50 -9.59 -3.35
CA ASP A 53 19.86 -10.35 -4.43
C ASP A 53 19.22 -9.41 -5.48
N PRO A 54 19.71 -9.40 -6.73
CA PRO A 54 19.23 -8.51 -7.77
C PRO A 54 17.73 -8.63 -8.09
N LYS A 55 17.10 -9.78 -7.80
CA LYS A 55 15.67 -9.98 -8.13
C LYS A 55 14.72 -9.04 -7.37
N TYR A 56 15.16 -8.49 -6.24
CA TYR A 56 14.36 -7.58 -5.41
C TYR A 56 14.64 -6.11 -5.68
N ARG A 57 15.45 -5.80 -6.71
CA ARG A 57 15.72 -4.43 -7.12
C ARG A 57 14.46 -3.81 -7.73
N VAL A 58 14.24 -2.53 -7.44
CA VAL A 58 13.15 -1.78 -8.06
C VAL A 58 13.59 -1.31 -9.43
N ASP A 59 12.82 -1.67 -10.45
CA ASP A 59 13.06 -1.26 -11.83
C ASP A 59 13.00 0.27 -11.99
N CYS A 60 14.00 0.83 -12.66
CA CYS A 60 14.10 2.26 -12.99
C CYS A 60 13.91 2.54 -14.49
N ASN A 61 13.67 1.51 -15.29
CA ASN A 61 13.37 1.65 -16.71
C ASN A 61 12.02 0.99 -17.07
N PRO A 62 10.90 1.47 -16.48
CA PRO A 62 9.58 0.87 -16.64
C PRO A 62 9.05 0.84 -18.08
N ASP A 63 9.69 1.57 -19.01
CA ASP A 63 9.26 1.73 -20.40
C ASP A 63 9.64 0.52 -21.27
N ILE A 64 10.64 -0.26 -20.86
CA ILE A 64 11.22 -1.37 -21.62
C ILE A 64 10.97 -2.68 -20.85
N ASP A 65 9.75 -3.20 -20.92
CA ASP A 65 9.55 -4.63 -20.63
C ASP A 65 10.24 -5.44 -21.75
N GLU A 66 10.93 -6.53 -21.43
CA GLU A 66 11.75 -7.33 -22.37
C GLU A 66 10.93 -7.83 -23.60
N TYR A 67 9.61 -7.94 -23.45
CA TYR A 67 8.65 -8.27 -24.53
C TYR A 67 8.29 -7.10 -25.47
N ARG A 68 8.67 -5.85 -25.15
CA ARG A 68 8.31 -4.63 -25.90
C ARG A 68 9.24 -4.29 -27.06
N SER A 69 10.16 -5.18 -27.43
CA SER A 69 11.00 -5.04 -28.63
C SER A 69 10.19 -4.77 -29.92
N PHE A 70 8.86 -5.00 -29.94
CA PHE A 70 7.99 -4.71 -31.08
C PHE A 70 7.29 -3.33 -31.10
N CYS A 71 6.99 -2.70 -29.96
CA CYS A 71 6.23 -1.43 -29.95
C CYS A 71 7.12 -0.19 -30.13
N VAL A 72 8.36 -0.23 -29.64
CA VAL A 72 9.31 0.90 -29.74
C VAL A 72 9.77 1.11 -31.19
N LEU A 73 9.66 0.09 -32.05
CA LEU A 73 10.07 0.18 -33.46
C LEU A 73 9.17 1.08 -34.33
N ASN A 74 7.98 1.46 -33.87
CA ASN A 74 7.05 2.28 -34.64
C ASN A 74 6.85 3.71 -34.09
N LEU A 75 7.33 4.00 -32.89
CA LEU A 75 7.32 5.36 -32.34
C LEU A 75 8.73 5.94 -32.42
N SER A 76 8.94 6.75 -33.46
CA SER A 76 10.13 7.53 -33.80
C SER A 76 11.20 6.81 -34.65
N LYS A 77 11.02 6.89 -35.98
CA LYS A 77 12.15 6.90 -36.94
C LYS A 77 13.04 8.17 -36.81
N ASN A 78 12.91 8.94 -35.72
CA ASN A 78 13.55 10.23 -35.56
C ASN A 78 13.93 10.59 -34.11
N SER A 79 13.80 9.67 -33.15
CA SER A 79 14.53 9.82 -31.89
C SER A 79 15.81 9.00 -32.05
N THR A 80 16.94 9.67 -31.92
CA THR A 80 18.19 8.99 -31.60
C THR A 80 17.92 8.17 -30.36
N LEU A 81 17.87 6.84 -30.47
CA LEU A 81 17.92 5.93 -29.35
C LEU A 81 19.19 6.27 -28.56
N THR A 82 19.06 7.16 -27.57
CA THR A 82 20.03 7.29 -26.49
C THR A 82 20.23 5.88 -25.98
N THR A 83 21.47 5.42 -25.96
CA THR A 83 21.80 4.07 -25.49
C THR A 83 21.11 3.87 -24.13
N SER A 84 20.58 2.67 -23.88
CA SER A 84 19.85 2.38 -22.63
C SER A 84 20.65 2.74 -21.36
N ASP A 85 21.97 2.89 -21.49
CA ASP A 85 22.92 3.33 -20.47
C ASP A 85 22.75 4.79 -20.06
N GLU A 86 22.59 5.69 -21.04
CA GLU A 86 22.46 7.13 -20.81
C GLU A 86 21.09 7.44 -20.19
N SER A 87 20.03 6.74 -20.62
CA SER A 87 18.69 6.88 -20.03
C SER A 87 18.66 6.44 -18.55
N CYS A 88 19.28 5.31 -18.21
CA CYS A 88 19.28 4.80 -16.83
C CYS A 88 19.96 5.77 -15.85
N THR A 89 21.18 6.19 -16.19
CA THR A 89 21.96 7.08 -15.32
C THR A 89 21.40 8.50 -15.26
N SER A 90 20.73 8.97 -16.33
CA SER A 90 20.07 10.27 -16.35
C SER A 90 18.92 10.40 -15.35
N ARG A 91 18.27 9.28 -14.98
CA ARG A 91 17.22 9.22 -13.95
C ARG A 91 17.79 9.15 -12.52
N GLY A 92 19.12 9.16 -12.39
CA GLY A 92 19.82 8.97 -11.11
C GLY A 92 19.86 7.51 -10.65
N CYS A 93 19.65 6.56 -11.55
CA CYS A 93 19.66 5.13 -11.26
C CYS A 93 21.01 4.46 -11.49
N THR A 94 21.13 3.21 -11.02
CA THR A 94 22.33 2.39 -11.20
C THR A 94 22.04 1.29 -12.21
N ARG A 95 23.06 0.96 -13.02
CA ARG A 95 23.00 -0.11 -13.99
C ARG A 95 23.89 -1.28 -13.57
N ASP A 96 23.40 -2.49 -13.79
CA ASP A 96 24.10 -3.76 -13.65
C ASP A 96 23.75 -4.66 -14.84
N THR A 97 24.75 -4.95 -15.68
CA THR A 97 24.58 -5.78 -16.89
C THR A 97 24.85 -7.26 -16.64
N ASN A 98 25.29 -7.64 -15.44
CA ASN A 98 25.69 -9.01 -15.10
C ASN A 98 24.57 -9.74 -14.36
N VAL A 99 23.33 -9.58 -14.83
CA VAL A 99 22.13 -10.20 -14.22
C VAL A 99 21.44 -11.11 -15.22
N GLU A 100 20.70 -12.09 -14.71
CA GLU A 100 19.89 -13.02 -15.51
C GLU A 100 18.73 -12.28 -16.22
N SER A 101 18.19 -12.90 -17.28
CA SER A 101 17.01 -12.38 -18.00
C SER A 101 15.81 -12.26 -17.04
N GLY A 102 14.98 -11.24 -17.24
CA GLY A 102 13.88 -10.89 -16.33
C GLY A 102 14.26 -10.09 -15.07
N ILE A 103 15.56 -9.92 -14.76
CA ILE A 103 16.01 -9.04 -13.68
C ILE A 103 16.26 -7.62 -14.20
N PRO A 104 15.81 -6.55 -13.52
CA PRO A 104 16.06 -5.18 -13.95
C PRO A 104 17.56 -4.87 -14.02
N THR A 105 18.05 -4.59 -15.23
CA THR A 105 19.43 -4.13 -15.45
C THR A 105 19.61 -2.68 -15.02
N CYS A 106 18.57 -1.87 -15.06
CA CYS A 106 18.53 -0.50 -14.54
C CYS A 106 17.63 -0.44 -13.31
N TYR A 107 18.16 -0.04 -12.16
CA TYR A 107 17.43 -0.08 -10.90
C TYR A 107 17.63 1.15 -10.02
N ILE A 108 16.64 1.38 -9.16
CA ILE A 108 16.67 2.46 -8.16
C ILE A 108 17.56 2.02 -6.99
N PRO A 109 18.67 2.73 -6.69
CA PRO A 109 19.50 2.43 -5.54
C PRO A 109 18.71 2.53 -4.23
N THR A 110 19.04 1.70 -3.25
CA THR A 110 18.31 1.62 -1.97
C THR A 110 18.34 2.90 -1.15
N GLU A 111 19.37 3.72 -1.35
CA GLU A 111 19.60 5.01 -0.70
C GLU A 111 18.96 6.19 -1.43
N LYS A 112 18.38 5.97 -2.61
CA LYS A 112 17.70 6.98 -3.41
C LYS A 112 16.19 6.75 -3.45
N GLY A 113 15.45 7.79 -3.84
CA GLY A 113 13.99 7.73 -3.97
C GLY A 113 13.26 7.68 -2.63
N GLY A 114 11.94 7.60 -2.71
CA GLY A 114 11.04 7.62 -1.56
C GLY A 114 10.85 8.99 -0.91
N TYR A 115 10.17 8.97 0.22
CA TYR A 115 9.75 10.15 0.99
C TYR A 115 10.12 9.96 2.46
N SER A 116 10.22 11.05 3.21
CA SER A 116 10.37 11.06 4.68
C SER A 116 9.17 11.72 5.33
N VAL A 117 8.82 11.28 6.55
CA VAL A 117 7.82 11.99 7.36
C VAL A 117 8.43 13.26 7.90
N THR A 118 7.79 14.39 7.64
CA THR A 118 8.18 15.70 8.16
C THR A 118 7.24 16.20 9.26
N ASP A 119 5.99 15.75 9.27
CA ASP A 119 5.01 16.09 10.31
C ASP A 119 3.96 14.98 10.49
N GLY A 120 3.32 14.96 11.67
CA GLY A 120 2.35 13.98 12.09
C GLY A 120 2.94 12.81 12.90
N PRO A 121 2.10 11.93 13.45
CA PRO A 121 0.65 11.84 13.24
C PRO A 121 -0.14 13.01 13.85
N THR A 122 -0.99 13.65 13.05
CA THR A 122 -1.99 14.64 13.50
C THR A 122 -3.37 13.99 13.51
N GLN A 123 -4.02 13.92 14.67
CA GLN A 123 -5.38 13.40 14.76
C GLN A 123 -6.38 14.44 14.22
N LEU A 124 -7.08 14.08 13.13
CA LEU A 124 -8.14 14.91 12.56
C LEU A 124 -9.51 14.57 13.18
N SER A 125 -9.71 13.31 13.56
CA SER A 125 -10.88 12.84 14.32
C SER A 125 -10.53 11.55 15.06
N SER A 126 -11.49 10.97 15.80
CA SER A 126 -11.31 9.66 16.44
C SER A 126 -11.07 8.51 15.44
N ALA A 127 -11.40 8.72 14.16
CA ALA A 127 -11.31 7.71 13.10
C ALA A 127 -10.37 8.12 11.96
N MET A 128 -9.62 9.23 12.10
CA MET A 128 -8.79 9.77 11.02
C MET A 128 -7.52 10.45 11.53
N THR A 129 -6.41 10.11 10.90
CA THR A 129 -5.07 10.61 11.17
C THR A 129 -4.45 11.18 9.88
N GLN A 130 -3.62 12.20 10.00
CA GLN A 130 -2.86 12.78 8.90
C GLN A 130 -1.35 12.78 9.17
N TYR A 131 -0.57 12.64 8.11
CA TYR A 131 0.87 12.79 8.07
C TYR A 131 1.25 13.70 6.89
N THR A 132 2.36 14.42 7.05
CA THR A 132 2.99 15.16 5.95
C THR A 132 4.30 14.49 5.60
N LEU A 133 4.51 14.26 4.30
CA LEU A 133 5.73 13.69 3.77
C LEU A 133 6.43 14.70 2.87
N THR A 134 7.76 14.65 2.86
CA THR A 134 8.58 15.39 1.89
C THR A 134 9.48 14.40 1.15
N ARG A 135 9.64 14.61 -0.15
CA ARG A 135 10.47 13.77 -1.01
C ARG A 135 11.90 13.75 -0.48
N LEU A 136 12.51 12.57 -0.41
CA LEU A 136 13.90 12.42 0.04
C LEU A 136 14.91 12.78 -1.03
N SER A 137 14.47 12.87 -2.29
CA SER A 137 15.33 13.28 -3.37
C SER A 137 15.16 14.78 -3.64
N THR A 138 16.05 15.57 -3.03
CA THR A 138 16.85 16.64 -3.67
C THR A 138 17.74 17.38 -2.65
N LYS A 139 19.05 17.36 -2.88
CA LYS A 139 20.01 18.49 -2.93
C LYS A 139 21.41 18.03 -2.49
N PRO A 140 22.48 18.38 -3.23
CA PRO A 140 23.82 18.22 -2.70
C PRO A 140 23.89 19.08 -1.42
N ALA A 141 24.18 18.41 -0.30
CA ALA A 141 24.74 19.12 0.84
C ALA A 141 26.00 19.84 0.32
N HIS A 142 25.99 21.18 0.37
CA HIS A 142 27.10 22.08 0.01
C HIS A 142 27.32 22.38 -1.49
N PHE A 143 26.48 23.24 -2.09
CA PHE A 143 26.98 24.18 -3.11
C PHE A 143 26.34 25.56 -2.91
N ARG A 144 26.97 26.38 -2.07
CA ARG A 144 26.77 27.83 -2.08
C ARG A 144 27.69 28.39 -3.16
N SER A 145 27.15 28.81 -4.32
CA SER A 145 27.57 29.99 -5.07
C SER A 145 27.02 29.99 -6.50
N SER A 146 26.23 31.03 -6.79
CA SER A 146 26.15 31.84 -8.01
C SER A 146 26.86 31.39 -9.30
N PHE A 147 26.08 31.40 -10.40
CA PHE A 147 26.50 31.53 -11.80
C PHE A 147 27.21 30.36 -12.52
N ILE A 148 26.87 29.09 -12.26
CA ILE A 148 27.35 27.98 -13.10
C ILE A 148 26.19 27.03 -13.42
N ASN A 149 25.95 26.78 -14.72
CA ASN A 149 25.08 25.69 -15.17
C ASN A 149 25.50 24.38 -14.48
N PRO A 150 24.61 23.65 -13.81
CA PRO A 150 25.00 22.46 -13.06
C PRO A 150 25.76 21.48 -13.96
N SER A 151 26.96 21.11 -13.52
CA SER A 151 27.79 20.12 -14.20
C SER A 151 27.05 18.79 -14.32
N SER A 152 27.42 17.96 -15.30
CA SER A 152 26.89 16.60 -15.49
C SER A 152 26.92 15.75 -14.21
N ALA A 153 27.87 16.02 -13.30
CA ALA A 153 27.98 15.36 -11.99
C ALA A 153 26.87 15.74 -11.00
N ALA A 154 26.31 16.95 -11.07
CA ALA A 154 25.18 17.37 -10.22
C ALA A 154 23.84 16.78 -10.67
N ARG A 155 23.73 16.38 -11.94
CA ARG A 155 22.57 15.63 -12.46
C ARG A 155 22.57 14.16 -12.01
N ALA A 156 23.73 13.55 -11.78
CA ALA A 156 23.85 12.15 -11.37
C ALA A 156 23.36 11.87 -9.91
N THR A 157 23.18 12.91 -9.09
CA THR A 157 22.77 12.77 -7.67
C THR A 157 21.28 12.99 -7.44
N GLN A 158 20.55 13.57 -8.38
CA GLN A 158 19.09 13.74 -8.30
C GLN A 158 18.41 12.51 -8.90
N PHE A 159 17.56 11.85 -8.12
CA PHE A 159 16.70 10.79 -8.63
C PHE A 159 15.39 11.43 -9.10
N SER A 160 14.97 11.14 -10.32
CA SER A 160 13.68 11.53 -10.86
C SER A 160 13.40 10.61 -12.03
N MET A 161 12.22 10.02 -12.04
CA MET A 161 11.93 8.95 -12.99
C MET A 161 11.37 9.53 -14.30
N PHE A 162 10.37 10.42 -14.22
CA PHE A 162 9.87 11.18 -15.38
C PHE A 162 9.87 12.71 -15.21
N GLY A 163 10.48 13.25 -14.15
CA GLY A 163 10.40 14.68 -13.85
C GLY A 163 9.05 15.07 -13.23
N HIS A 164 8.87 16.38 -12.97
CA HIS A 164 7.66 16.91 -12.34
C HIS A 164 7.29 16.17 -11.04
N ASP A 165 8.30 15.84 -10.25
CA ASP A 165 8.16 15.17 -8.96
C ASP A 165 7.33 16.03 -7.99
N ILE A 166 6.47 15.40 -7.19
CA ILE A 166 5.67 16.11 -6.19
C ILE A 166 6.43 16.15 -4.86
N GLU A 167 6.95 17.31 -4.48
CA GLU A 167 7.84 17.43 -3.32
C GLU A 167 7.16 17.14 -1.98
N ASN A 168 5.92 17.62 -1.79
CA ASN A 168 5.21 17.50 -0.51
C ASN A 168 3.92 16.70 -0.68
N LEU A 169 3.73 15.70 0.17
CA LEU A 169 2.53 14.86 0.18
C LEU A 169 1.79 14.97 1.51
N LYS A 170 0.46 14.89 1.46
CA LYS A 170 -0.41 14.68 2.62
C LYS A 170 -0.96 13.26 2.55
N VAL A 171 -0.68 12.49 3.60
CA VAL A 171 -1.24 11.14 3.78
C VAL A 171 -2.35 11.24 4.82
N GLN A 172 -3.55 10.87 4.45
CA GLN A 172 -4.67 10.73 5.40
C GLN A 172 -5.08 9.27 5.48
N VAL A 173 -5.12 8.76 6.70
CA VAL A 173 -5.56 7.41 7.01
C VAL A 173 -6.84 7.52 7.82
N SER A 174 -7.89 6.85 7.37
CA SER A 174 -9.14 6.77 8.09
C SER A 174 -9.62 5.34 8.22
N VAL A 175 -10.39 5.07 9.27
CA VAL A 175 -10.96 3.76 9.54
C VAL A 175 -12.47 3.81 9.52
N SER A 176 -13.08 2.70 9.12
CA SER A 176 -14.53 2.53 9.14
C SER A 176 -14.85 1.21 9.80
N GLY A 177 -15.32 1.28 11.05
CA GLY A 177 -15.54 0.12 11.88
C GLY A 177 -14.25 -0.66 12.16
N PRO A 178 -14.35 -1.95 12.52
CA PRO A 178 -13.20 -2.71 12.98
C PRO A 178 -12.27 -3.23 11.87
N GLN A 179 -12.68 -3.21 10.60
CA GLN A 179 -12.07 -4.05 9.55
C GLN A 179 -11.73 -3.33 8.23
N MET A 180 -11.92 -2.01 8.17
CA MET A 180 -11.67 -1.26 6.94
C MET A 180 -10.79 -0.05 7.21
N ILE A 181 -9.74 0.09 6.39
CA ILE A 181 -8.85 1.24 6.37
C ILE A 181 -8.90 1.87 4.97
N ARG A 182 -8.90 3.20 4.91
CA ARG A 182 -8.67 3.97 3.70
C ARG A 182 -7.46 4.86 3.90
N MET A 183 -6.49 4.78 2.99
CA MET A 183 -5.30 5.61 2.92
C MET A 183 -5.31 6.41 1.63
N THR A 184 -5.36 7.73 1.75
CA THR A 184 -5.25 8.66 0.62
C THR A 184 -3.93 9.40 0.69
N ILE A 185 -3.19 9.43 -0.42
CA ILE A 185 -1.93 10.17 -0.57
C ILE A 185 -2.13 11.24 -1.64
N ARG A 186 -2.09 12.51 -1.23
CA ARG A 186 -2.34 13.68 -2.08
C ARG A 186 -1.11 14.57 -2.18
N ASN A 187 -1.02 15.36 -3.24
CA ASN A 187 -0.15 16.52 -3.27
C ASN A 187 -0.59 17.51 -2.17
N ALA A 188 0.36 17.96 -1.35
CA ALA A 188 0.09 18.89 -0.26
C ALA A 188 -0.16 20.33 -0.73
N ASP A 189 0.39 20.68 -1.89
CA ASP A 189 0.54 22.04 -2.43
C ASP A 189 -0.50 22.37 -3.50
N SER A 190 -1.09 21.36 -4.16
CA SER A 190 -2.12 21.56 -5.19
C SER A 190 -3.10 20.40 -5.26
N GLN A 191 -4.32 20.69 -5.72
CA GLN A 191 -5.34 19.66 -5.94
C GLN A 191 -5.01 18.88 -7.22
N ARG A 192 -5.15 17.55 -7.14
CA ARG A 192 -5.04 16.64 -8.29
C ARG A 192 -6.40 16.08 -8.65
N TYR A 193 -6.49 15.45 -9.83
CA TYR A 193 -7.66 14.69 -10.20
C TYR A 193 -7.94 13.57 -9.18
N GLU A 194 -9.15 13.53 -8.66
CA GLU A 194 -9.68 12.43 -7.85
C GLU A 194 -10.92 11.88 -8.57
N VAL A 195 -11.14 10.57 -8.50
CA VAL A 195 -12.22 9.90 -9.24
C VAL A 195 -13.58 10.45 -8.78
N PRO A 196 -14.41 11.03 -9.67
CA PRO A 196 -15.66 11.69 -9.29
C PRO A 196 -16.84 10.72 -9.19
N VAL A 197 -16.58 9.45 -8.86
CA VAL A 197 -17.62 8.43 -8.65
C VAL A 197 -17.94 8.39 -7.16
N PRO A 198 -19.21 8.57 -6.75
CA PRO A 198 -19.57 8.52 -5.34
C PRO A 198 -19.25 7.15 -4.72
N ILE A 199 -18.55 7.18 -3.58
CA ILE A 199 -18.30 6.01 -2.74
C ILE A 199 -19.00 6.18 -1.39
N ARG A 200 -19.42 5.07 -0.79
CA ARG A 200 -20.10 5.04 0.51
C ARG A 200 -19.08 4.86 1.64
N TRP A 201 -18.17 5.83 1.78
CA TRP A 201 -17.18 5.84 2.86
C TRP A 201 -17.64 6.70 4.04
N ASN A 202 -17.78 6.09 5.21
CA ASN A 202 -18.18 6.79 6.44
C ASN A 202 -17.19 6.46 7.57
N PRO A 203 -16.15 7.29 7.79
CA PRO A 203 -15.17 7.08 8.85
C PRO A 203 -15.84 6.92 10.22
N SER A 204 -15.52 5.82 10.90
CA SER A 204 -16.08 5.50 12.22
C SER A 204 -15.06 4.71 13.03
N ALA A 205 -14.80 5.20 14.24
CA ALA A 205 -13.83 4.57 15.13
C ALA A 205 -14.35 3.20 15.61
N PRO A 206 -13.46 2.21 15.81
CA PRO A 206 -13.79 0.96 16.49
C PRO A 206 -14.38 1.23 17.88
N THR A 207 -15.25 0.34 18.34
CA THR A 207 -15.94 0.45 19.65
C THR A 207 -15.53 -0.68 20.57
N THR A 208 -15.82 -0.59 21.87
CA THR A 208 -15.53 -1.68 22.81
C THR A 208 -16.23 -2.99 22.42
N SER A 209 -17.43 -2.91 21.84
CA SER A 209 -18.18 -4.07 21.31
C SER A 209 -17.67 -4.57 19.96
N GLY A 210 -16.87 -3.78 19.25
CA GLY A 210 -16.30 -4.10 17.95
C GLY A 210 -14.87 -3.57 17.87
N PRO A 211 -13.91 -4.22 18.56
CA PRO A 211 -12.53 -3.75 18.63
C PRO A 211 -11.86 -3.80 17.26
N ALA A 212 -10.83 -2.97 17.06
CA ALA A 212 -10.05 -2.93 15.83
C ALA A 212 -9.49 -4.32 15.52
N LYS A 213 -9.74 -4.81 14.30
CA LYS A 213 -9.19 -6.06 13.73
C LYS A 213 -8.09 -5.80 12.71
N ILE A 214 -7.92 -4.54 12.33
CA ILE A 214 -6.91 -4.08 11.39
C ILE A 214 -6.32 -2.78 11.92
N GLU A 215 -5.02 -2.61 11.73
CA GLU A 215 -4.29 -1.41 12.14
C GLU A 215 -3.36 -0.93 11.04
N PHE A 216 -3.16 0.38 10.99
CA PHE A 216 -2.21 1.05 10.13
C PHE A 216 -0.98 1.44 10.95
N GLU A 217 0.21 1.20 10.40
CA GLU A 217 1.47 1.66 10.95
C GLU A 217 2.24 2.42 9.87
N MET A 218 2.73 3.61 10.24
CA MET A 218 3.77 4.26 9.46
C MET A 218 5.14 3.71 9.85
N THR A 219 5.91 3.29 8.86
CA THR A 219 7.25 2.73 9.05
C THR A 219 8.28 3.62 8.39
N LYS A 220 9.56 3.43 8.73
CA LYS A 220 10.68 4.04 8.02
C LYS A 220 11.87 3.11 7.91
N THR A 221 12.62 3.20 6.82
CA THR A 221 13.89 2.48 6.66
C THR A 221 15.02 3.18 7.41
N THR A 222 16.20 2.56 7.46
CA THR A 222 17.44 3.20 7.96
C THR A 222 17.79 4.47 7.16
N ASN A 223 17.40 4.53 5.88
CA ASN A 223 17.59 5.68 5.00
C ASN A 223 16.49 6.75 5.17
N GLN A 224 15.68 6.66 6.24
CA GLN A 224 14.53 7.52 6.53
C GLN A 224 13.39 7.47 5.50
N GLN A 225 13.41 6.51 4.56
CA GLN A 225 12.35 6.33 3.58
C GLN A 225 11.12 5.70 4.22
N VAL A 226 9.95 6.25 3.95
CA VAL A 226 8.72 5.86 4.64
C VAL A 226 8.03 4.70 3.95
N GLY A 227 7.47 3.82 4.77
CA GLY A 227 6.58 2.76 4.32
C GLY A 227 5.20 2.87 4.95
N PHE A 228 4.24 2.24 4.29
CA PHE A 228 2.86 2.13 4.72
C PHE A 228 2.59 0.67 5.04
N ARG A 229 2.28 0.36 6.30
CA ARG A 229 1.97 -0.99 6.73
C ARG A 229 0.55 -1.09 7.24
N VAL A 230 -0.15 -2.14 6.82
CA VAL A 230 -1.44 -2.54 7.34
C VAL A 230 -1.34 -3.99 7.79
N LYS A 231 -1.78 -4.28 9.01
CA LYS A 231 -1.76 -5.64 9.58
C LYS A 231 -3.03 -5.95 10.34
N ARG A 232 -3.28 -7.25 10.52
CA ARG A 232 -4.27 -7.76 11.46
C ARG A 232 -3.81 -7.54 12.89
N THR A 233 -4.73 -7.14 13.76
CA THR A 233 -4.44 -6.94 15.19
C THR A 233 -4.44 -8.24 15.99
N ASP A 234 -5.15 -9.27 15.52
CA ASP A 234 -5.28 -10.57 16.18
C ASP A 234 -4.14 -11.52 15.83
N SER A 235 -3.92 -11.79 14.55
CA SER A 235 -2.85 -12.70 14.09
C SER A 235 -1.50 -12.01 13.90
N GLY A 236 -1.48 -10.68 13.83
CA GLY A 236 -0.28 -9.91 13.46
C GLY A 236 0.12 -10.03 11.99
N SER A 237 -0.70 -10.71 11.16
CA SER A 237 -0.44 -10.89 9.73
C SER A 237 -0.36 -9.55 9.01
N ILE A 238 0.74 -9.34 8.26
CA ILE A 238 0.98 -8.12 7.50
C ILE A 238 0.28 -8.26 6.14
N LEU A 239 -0.76 -7.47 5.92
CA LEU A 239 -1.64 -7.54 4.75
C LEU A 239 -1.12 -6.69 3.59
N PHE A 240 -0.51 -5.55 3.91
CA PHE A 240 0.03 -4.59 2.96
C PHE A 240 1.24 -3.94 3.61
N ASP A 241 2.42 -4.02 3.00
CA ASP A 241 3.63 -3.40 3.52
C ASP A 241 4.56 -2.93 2.41
N THR A 242 4.71 -1.62 2.29
CA THR A 242 5.58 -1.00 1.29
C THR A 242 6.99 -0.72 1.80
N THR A 243 7.29 -1.01 3.06
CA THR A 243 8.54 -0.60 3.72
C THR A 243 9.77 -1.17 3.02
N LEU A 244 9.69 -2.42 2.56
CA LEU A 244 10.81 -3.11 1.91
C LEU A 244 11.16 -2.53 0.53
N PHE A 245 10.24 -1.77 -0.07
CA PHE A 245 10.39 -1.14 -1.38
C PHE A 245 10.15 0.37 -1.29
N ALA A 246 10.42 0.99 -0.13
CA ALA A 246 10.18 2.41 0.10
C ALA A 246 11.00 3.32 -0.84
N ASN A 247 12.15 2.86 -1.33
CA ASN A 247 12.94 3.52 -2.38
C ASN A 247 12.19 3.58 -3.72
N GLY A 248 11.29 2.62 -3.97
CA GLY A 248 10.43 2.52 -5.15
C GLY A 248 9.09 3.23 -5.04
N PHE A 249 8.83 3.94 -3.93
CA PHE A 249 7.65 4.79 -3.81
C PHE A 249 7.88 6.09 -4.60
N ILE A 250 7.17 6.23 -5.72
CA ILE A 250 7.28 7.35 -6.65
C ILE A 250 5.93 8.06 -6.74
N TYR A 251 5.96 9.39 -6.76
CA TYR A 251 4.77 10.23 -6.86
C TYR A 251 5.10 11.47 -7.67
N ASP A 252 4.99 11.34 -8.97
CA ASP A 252 5.21 12.39 -9.96
C ASP A 252 3.85 12.83 -10.53
N ASP A 253 3.82 13.90 -11.32
CA ASP A 253 2.57 14.35 -11.94
C ASP A 253 1.94 13.28 -12.85
N GLN A 254 2.75 12.62 -13.68
CA GLN A 254 2.27 11.61 -14.64
C GLN A 254 2.79 10.19 -14.36
N PHE A 255 3.25 9.92 -13.14
CA PHE A 255 3.62 8.58 -12.73
C PHE A 255 3.63 8.39 -11.21
N LEU A 256 2.78 7.51 -10.74
CA LEU A 256 2.69 7.12 -9.34
C LEU A 256 2.96 5.62 -9.25
N GLN A 257 3.81 5.21 -8.33
CA GLN A 257 4.16 3.81 -8.11
C GLN A 257 4.13 3.47 -6.62
N ILE A 258 3.53 2.32 -6.31
CA ILE A 258 3.60 1.70 -4.99
C ILE A 258 3.90 0.21 -5.17
N ILE A 259 4.82 -0.29 -4.34
CA ILE A 259 5.21 -1.69 -4.30
C ILE A 259 5.00 -2.17 -2.88
N THR A 260 4.35 -3.32 -2.72
CA THR A 260 3.96 -3.85 -1.41
C THR A 260 4.20 -5.36 -1.36
N THR A 261 4.56 -5.88 -0.21
CA THR A 261 4.53 -7.32 0.03
C THR A 261 3.14 -7.76 0.51
N ILE A 262 2.69 -8.93 0.04
CA ILE A 262 1.46 -9.59 0.48
C ILE A 262 1.79 -10.95 1.12
N PRO A 263 1.02 -11.41 2.11
CA PRO A 263 1.38 -12.55 2.97
C PRO A 263 1.19 -13.92 2.32
N SER A 264 0.79 -13.97 1.05
CA SER A 264 0.46 -15.22 0.35
C SER A 264 0.54 -15.03 -1.17
N ARG A 265 0.82 -16.13 -1.88
CA ARG A 265 0.77 -16.23 -3.34
C ARG A 265 -0.65 -16.46 -3.89
N ASN A 266 -1.65 -16.62 -3.03
CA ASN A 266 -3.05 -16.82 -3.44
C ASN A 266 -3.75 -15.48 -3.67
N ALA A 267 -3.38 -14.79 -4.75
CA ALA A 267 -3.97 -13.51 -5.16
C ALA A 267 -4.98 -13.70 -6.31
N TYR A 268 -6.06 -12.94 -6.26
CA TYR A 268 -7.22 -13.01 -7.18
C TYR A 268 -7.73 -11.61 -7.50
N GLY A 269 -8.36 -11.43 -8.67
CA GLY A 269 -8.98 -10.16 -9.07
C GLY A 269 -8.13 -9.37 -10.05
N PHE A 270 -8.25 -8.05 -10.02
CA PHE A 270 -7.95 -7.13 -11.11
C PHE A 270 -8.76 -7.39 -12.38
N GLY A 271 -8.87 -6.38 -13.23
CA GLY A 271 -9.51 -6.52 -14.53
C GLY A 271 -9.72 -5.18 -15.22
N GLU A 272 -10.19 -5.19 -16.47
CA GLU A 272 -10.52 -6.38 -17.25
C GLU A 272 -9.32 -6.85 -18.09
N ASN A 273 -8.92 -8.11 -17.93
CA ASN A 273 -7.84 -8.77 -18.66
C ASN A 273 -8.15 -10.26 -18.82
N THR A 274 -7.59 -10.92 -19.84
CA THR A 274 -7.62 -12.39 -19.95
C THR A 274 -6.51 -13.00 -19.11
N HIS A 275 -6.82 -13.42 -17.87
CA HIS A 275 -5.88 -14.18 -17.04
C HIS A 275 -5.86 -15.67 -17.44
N PRO A 276 -4.68 -16.33 -17.44
CA PRO A 276 -4.58 -17.75 -17.80
C PRO A 276 -5.24 -18.68 -16.77
N SER A 277 -5.41 -18.23 -15.53
CA SER A 277 -6.17 -18.92 -14.50
C SER A 277 -6.76 -17.91 -13.51
N PHE A 278 -7.68 -18.35 -12.65
CA PHE A 278 -8.34 -17.46 -11.68
C PHE A 278 -7.37 -16.93 -10.60
N ARG A 279 -6.45 -17.78 -10.11
CA ARG A 279 -5.35 -17.35 -9.24
C ARG A 279 -4.26 -16.73 -10.12
N HIS A 280 -3.71 -15.58 -9.74
CA HIS A 280 -2.61 -14.98 -10.48
C HIS A 280 -1.39 -15.92 -10.56
N GLU A 281 -0.71 -15.92 -11.71
CA GLU A 281 0.57 -16.60 -11.91
C GLU A 281 1.72 -15.63 -11.60
N LEU A 282 2.49 -15.91 -10.55
CA LEU A 282 3.51 -14.97 -10.03
C LEU A 282 4.93 -15.26 -10.50
N ASN A 283 5.20 -16.43 -11.08
CA ASN A 283 6.54 -16.87 -11.49
C ASN A 283 6.93 -16.40 -12.90
N LYS A 284 6.03 -15.73 -13.62
CA LYS A 284 6.27 -15.24 -14.99
C LYS A 284 6.53 -13.74 -15.06
N SER A 285 6.43 -13.02 -13.94
CA SER A 285 6.54 -11.56 -13.94
C SER A 285 5.60 -10.86 -14.93
N ASN A 286 4.39 -11.39 -15.10
CA ASN A 286 3.40 -10.83 -16.02
C ASN A 286 2.89 -9.48 -15.51
N ARG A 287 3.02 -8.46 -16.36
CA ARG A 287 2.45 -7.14 -16.15
C ARG A 287 1.21 -6.96 -17.02
N TYR A 288 0.12 -6.52 -16.42
CA TYR A 288 -1.17 -6.34 -17.07
C TYR A 288 -1.53 -4.87 -17.13
N GLY A 289 -1.79 -4.36 -18.34
CA GLY A 289 -2.33 -3.01 -18.51
C GLY A 289 -3.82 -2.97 -18.15
N ILE A 290 -4.28 -1.86 -17.60
CA ILE A 290 -5.69 -1.59 -17.35
C ILE A 290 -6.01 -0.19 -17.85
N PHE A 291 -6.77 -0.15 -18.92
CA PHE A 291 -7.31 1.06 -19.53
C PHE A 291 -8.42 0.64 -20.48
N ALA A 292 -9.64 1.16 -20.31
CA ALA A 292 -10.80 0.74 -21.10
C ALA A 292 -10.52 0.84 -22.61
N ARG A 293 -10.59 -0.29 -23.30
CA ARG A 293 -10.28 -0.42 -24.73
C ARG A 293 -11.20 -1.45 -25.35
N ASP A 294 -11.72 -1.12 -26.53
CA ASP A 294 -12.39 -2.11 -27.38
C ASP A 294 -11.34 -3.08 -27.92
N GLN A 295 -11.15 -4.18 -27.20
CA GLN A 295 -10.20 -5.24 -27.52
C GLN A 295 -10.84 -6.59 -27.18
N PRO A 296 -10.93 -7.53 -28.14
CA PRO A 296 -11.39 -8.88 -27.87
C PRO A 296 -10.47 -9.61 -26.87
N PRO A 297 -11.00 -10.48 -25.99
CA PRO A 297 -10.24 -11.19 -24.95
C PRO A 297 -9.40 -12.34 -25.50
N GLN A 298 -8.55 -12.07 -26.49
CA GLN A 298 -7.74 -13.06 -27.22
C GLN A 298 -6.24 -12.91 -26.99
N GLY A 299 -5.77 -11.71 -26.64
CA GLY A 299 -4.36 -11.43 -26.42
C GLY A 299 -3.86 -11.75 -25.02
N PHE A 300 -2.54 -11.78 -24.87
CA PHE A 300 -1.86 -11.97 -23.59
C PHE A 300 -1.62 -10.63 -22.91
N ASN A 301 -2.00 -10.53 -21.63
CA ASN A 301 -1.78 -9.36 -20.78
C ASN A 301 -2.34 -8.02 -21.31
N GLU A 302 -3.30 -8.07 -22.25
CA GLU A 302 -3.92 -6.89 -22.84
C GLU A 302 -4.99 -6.30 -21.91
N ASN A 303 -5.09 -4.97 -21.91
CA ASN A 303 -6.24 -4.26 -21.35
C ASN A 303 -7.48 -4.47 -22.24
N LEU A 304 -8.62 -4.69 -21.60
CA LEU A 304 -9.92 -4.94 -22.25
C LEU A 304 -10.92 -3.80 -21.92
N TYR A 305 -12.21 -4.10 -21.89
CA TYR A 305 -13.28 -3.11 -21.83
C TYR A 305 -13.37 -2.39 -20.47
N GLY A 306 -13.21 -3.13 -19.38
CA GLY A 306 -13.38 -2.66 -18.01
C GLY A 306 -12.10 -2.20 -17.31
N THR A 307 -12.29 -1.51 -16.17
CA THR A 307 -11.21 -1.10 -15.26
C THR A 307 -11.64 -1.37 -13.82
N HIS A 308 -11.01 -2.37 -13.20
CA HIS A 308 -11.34 -2.93 -11.89
C HIS A 308 -10.08 -3.10 -11.04
N PRO A 309 -9.56 -2.04 -10.41
CA PRO A 309 -8.36 -2.06 -9.57
C PRO A 309 -8.64 -2.63 -8.16
N PHE A 310 -9.15 -3.86 -8.07
CA PHE A 310 -9.41 -4.56 -6.82
C PHE A 310 -8.79 -5.96 -6.85
N TYR A 311 -8.09 -6.34 -5.79
CA TYR A 311 -7.62 -7.72 -5.62
C TYR A 311 -7.95 -8.26 -4.23
N MET A 312 -7.99 -9.58 -4.12
CA MET A 312 -8.17 -10.32 -2.88
C MET A 312 -7.02 -11.31 -2.72
N VAL A 313 -6.62 -11.54 -1.47
CA VAL A 313 -5.63 -12.55 -1.11
C VAL A 313 -6.20 -13.48 -0.05
N ILE A 314 -5.97 -14.79 -0.25
CA ILE A 314 -6.23 -15.81 0.77
C ILE A 314 -4.92 -16.13 1.49
N GLU A 315 -4.87 -15.82 2.77
CA GLU A 315 -3.74 -16.03 3.68
C GLU A 315 -3.52 -17.52 3.97
N PRO A 316 -2.33 -17.93 4.43
CA PRO A 316 -2.03 -19.34 4.71
C PRO A 316 -2.94 -19.97 5.79
N ASN A 317 -3.46 -19.16 6.71
CA ASN A 317 -4.40 -19.58 7.75
C ASN A 317 -5.85 -19.67 7.26
N GLY A 318 -6.12 -19.39 5.97
CA GLY A 318 -7.44 -19.38 5.37
C GLY A 318 -8.21 -18.08 5.55
N GLU A 319 -7.65 -17.09 6.25
CA GLU A 319 -8.24 -15.76 6.30
C GLU A 319 -8.08 -15.03 4.95
N ALA A 320 -8.92 -14.05 4.69
CA ALA A 320 -8.88 -13.27 3.46
C ALA A 320 -8.80 -11.77 3.74
N PHE A 321 -8.14 -11.05 2.84
CA PHE A 321 -8.23 -9.59 2.79
C PHE A 321 -8.35 -9.13 1.34
N GLY A 322 -8.84 -7.91 1.16
CA GLY A 322 -8.93 -7.27 -0.14
C GLY A 322 -8.33 -5.89 -0.14
N VAL A 323 -7.87 -5.45 -1.31
CA VAL A 323 -7.35 -4.11 -1.55
C VAL A 323 -8.03 -3.53 -2.78
N PHE A 324 -8.55 -2.32 -2.65
CA PHE A 324 -9.12 -1.55 -3.75
C PHE A 324 -8.32 -0.25 -3.92
N ILE A 325 -7.88 0.05 -5.14
CA ILE A 325 -7.16 1.28 -5.46
C ILE A 325 -8.08 2.16 -6.32
N PHE A 326 -8.63 3.22 -5.73
CA PHE A 326 -9.59 4.07 -6.39
C PHE A 326 -8.92 5.12 -7.29
N ASN A 327 -8.56 4.68 -8.49
CA ASN A 327 -7.94 5.50 -9.54
C ASN A 327 -8.52 5.09 -10.91
N SER A 328 -8.63 6.04 -11.83
CA SER A 328 -9.23 5.85 -13.16
C SER A 328 -8.34 6.31 -14.32
N ASN A 329 -7.09 6.70 -14.05
CA ASN A 329 -6.09 6.94 -15.10
C ASN A 329 -5.67 5.61 -15.72
N ALA A 330 -4.89 5.63 -16.80
CA ALA A 330 -4.26 4.41 -17.27
C ALA A 330 -3.29 3.86 -16.21
N GLN A 331 -3.38 2.56 -15.97
CA GLN A 331 -2.68 1.89 -14.89
C GLN A 331 -2.15 0.54 -15.37
N ASP A 332 -1.18 0.02 -14.65
CA ASP A 332 -0.77 -1.37 -14.78
C ASP A 332 -0.49 -1.97 -13.41
N TYR A 333 -0.48 -3.29 -13.38
CA TYR A 333 -0.15 -4.02 -12.18
C TYR A 333 0.64 -5.29 -12.49
N LYS A 334 1.36 -5.76 -11.48
CA LYS A 334 2.19 -6.96 -11.55
C LYS A 334 2.20 -7.66 -10.19
N PHE A 335 2.02 -8.98 -10.21
CA PHE A 335 2.28 -9.84 -9.06
C PHE A 335 3.52 -10.67 -9.35
N ASP A 336 4.44 -10.71 -8.39
CA ASP A 336 5.69 -11.47 -8.44
C ASP A 336 5.86 -12.30 -7.18
N GLU A 337 6.66 -13.35 -7.27
CA GLU A 337 7.09 -14.10 -6.11
C GLU A 337 7.97 -13.25 -5.17
N PHE A 338 7.76 -13.40 -3.86
CA PHE A 338 8.59 -12.77 -2.85
C PHE A 338 8.92 -13.78 -1.76
N GLY A 339 10.18 -14.21 -1.66
CA GLY A 339 10.52 -15.35 -0.80
C GLY A 339 9.78 -16.63 -1.22
N GLU A 340 9.62 -17.57 -0.28
CA GLU A 340 9.05 -18.90 -0.57
C GLU A 340 7.52 -18.91 -0.64
N ASP A 341 6.85 -18.17 0.25
CA ASP A 341 5.41 -18.26 0.49
C ASP A 341 4.65 -16.95 0.30
N LYS A 342 5.37 -15.84 0.13
CA LYS A 342 4.81 -14.49 -0.05
C LYS A 342 4.88 -14.04 -1.51
N ALA A 343 4.29 -12.89 -1.75
CA ALA A 343 4.30 -12.25 -3.04
C ALA A 343 4.56 -10.75 -2.92
N MET A 344 5.02 -10.17 -4.02
CA MET A 344 5.19 -8.74 -4.23
C MET A 344 4.12 -8.27 -5.21
N PHE A 345 3.50 -7.15 -4.91
CA PHE A 345 2.54 -6.48 -5.77
C PHE A 345 3.07 -5.10 -6.13
N THR A 346 3.17 -4.83 -7.44
CA THR A 346 3.52 -3.51 -7.99
C THR A 346 2.31 -2.92 -8.67
N TYR A 347 1.98 -1.68 -8.33
CA TYR A 347 0.95 -0.89 -8.98
C TYR A 347 1.54 0.39 -9.52
N ARG A 348 1.19 0.72 -10.77
CA ARG A 348 1.58 1.97 -11.43
C ARG A 348 0.37 2.63 -12.06
N THR A 349 0.32 3.96 -11.99
CA THR A 349 -0.70 4.75 -12.67
C THR A 349 -0.11 6.05 -13.18
N ILE A 350 -0.63 6.58 -14.28
CA ILE A 350 -0.09 7.79 -14.93
C ILE A 350 -0.72 9.09 -14.42
N GLY A 351 -1.41 9.07 -13.27
CA GLY A 351 -1.98 10.28 -12.70
C GLY A 351 -2.95 10.07 -11.56
N GLY A 352 -3.64 11.14 -11.20
CA GLY A 352 -4.59 11.17 -10.09
C GLY A 352 -3.89 11.16 -8.72
N ILE A 353 -4.46 10.39 -7.79
CA ILE A 353 -3.91 10.16 -6.45
C ILE A 353 -3.85 8.66 -6.14
N LEU A 354 -3.11 8.28 -5.10
CA LEU A 354 -3.21 6.94 -4.51
C LEU A 354 -4.29 6.98 -3.41
N ASP A 355 -5.46 6.41 -3.69
CA ASP A 355 -6.57 6.24 -2.75
C ASP A 355 -6.82 4.75 -2.55
N VAL A 356 -6.29 4.19 -1.45
CA VAL A 356 -6.19 2.76 -1.21
C VAL A 356 -7.10 2.36 -0.07
N PHE A 357 -7.95 1.37 -0.30
CA PHE A 357 -8.80 0.75 0.71
C PHE A 357 -8.28 -0.64 1.02
N VAL A 358 -8.26 -1.02 2.30
CA VAL A 358 -7.91 -2.36 2.75
C VAL A 358 -9.05 -2.91 3.60
N PHE A 359 -9.47 -4.14 3.27
CA PHE A 359 -10.62 -4.84 3.84
C PHE A 359 -10.14 -6.14 4.50
N SER A 360 -10.34 -6.32 5.82
CA SER A 360 -9.84 -7.51 6.55
C SER A 360 -10.91 -8.53 6.94
N GLY A 361 -12.07 -8.54 6.28
CA GLY A 361 -13.13 -9.53 6.51
C GLY A 361 -12.57 -10.95 6.39
N PRO A 362 -12.61 -11.82 7.41
CA PRO A 362 -11.73 -12.99 7.42
C PRO A 362 -12.10 -14.03 6.35
N THR A 363 -13.30 -14.01 5.78
CA THR A 363 -13.65 -14.90 4.65
C THR A 363 -13.73 -14.11 3.34
N PRO A 364 -13.48 -14.76 2.18
CA PRO A 364 -13.63 -14.13 0.87
C PRO A 364 -14.96 -13.38 0.69
N GLU A 365 -16.08 -13.95 1.17
CA GLU A 365 -17.40 -13.33 1.08
C GLU A 365 -17.50 -12.06 1.93
N LEU A 366 -16.88 -12.03 3.10
CA LEU A 366 -16.85 -10.83 3.95
C LEU A 366 -16.01 -9.72 3.31
N VAL A 367 -14.90 -10.07 2.66
CA VAL A 367 -14.10 -9.10 1.88
C VAL A 367 -14.96 -8.49 0.76
N ILE A 368 -15.69 -9.31 0.00
CA ILE A 368 -16.56 -8.79 -1.08
C ILE A 368 -17.69 -7.93 -0.52
N ARG A 369 -18.32 -8.33 0.59
CA ARG A 369 -19.36 -7.51 1.26
C ARG A 369 -18.82 -6.16 1.71
N GLN A 370 -17.60 -6.12 2.24
CA GLN A 370 -16.93 -4.87 2.63
C GLN A 370 -16.65 -3.99 1.41
N TYR A 371 -16.11 -4.57 0.33
CA TYR A 371 -15.90 -3.87 -0.93
C TYR A 371 -17.20 -3.29 -1.52
N GLN A 372 -18.26 -4.09 -1.61
CA GLN A 372 -19.59 -3.67 -2.08
C GLN A 372 -20.25 -2.63 -1.18
N SER A 373 -19.95 -2.65 0.13
CA SER A 373 -20.42 -1.60 1.03
C SER A 373 -19.88 -0.22 0.67
N ILE A 374 -18.72 -0.16 -0.01
CA ILE A 374 -18.08 1.07 -0.49
C ILE A 374 -18.55 1.44 -1.90
N ILE A 375 -18.49 0.50 -2.84
CA ILE A 375 -18.76 0.79 -4.26
C ILE A 375 -20.23 0.66 -4.67
N GLY A 376 -21.06 0.10 -3.79
CA GLY A 376 -22.46 -0.22 -4.08
C GLY A 376 -22.67 -1.71 -4.38
N ASN A 377 -23.89 -2.16 -4.10
CA ASN A 377 -24.31 -3.53 -4.39
C ASN A 377 -24.69 -3.67 -5.87
N PRO A 378 -24.56 -4.88 -6.44
CA PRO A 378 -25.14 -5.20 -7.75
C PRO A 378 -26.64 -4.94 -7.78
N TYR A 379 -27.15 -4.59 -8.96
CA TYR A 379 -28.59 -4.53 -9.20
C TYR A 379 -29.23 -5.92 -9.11
N LEU A 380 -30.47 -5.97 -8.62
CA LEU A 380 -31.30 -7.17 -8.75
C LEU A 380 -31.76 -7.23 -10.22
N PRO A 381 -31.43 -8.30 -10.97
CA PRO A 381 -31.77 -8.41 -12.39
C PRO A 381 -33.27 -8.61 -12.64
#